data_AF-A0A543EU58-F1
#
_entry.id   AF-A0A543EU58-F1
#
_cell.length_a   1.000
_cell.length_b   1.000
_cell.length_c   1.000
_cell.angle_alpha   90.00
_cell.angle_beta   90.00
_cell.angle_gamma   90.00
#
_symmetry.space_group_name_H-M   'P 1'
#
loop_
_entity.id
_entity.type
_entity.pdbx_description
1 polymer ?
#
loop_
_entity_poly.entity_id
_entity_poly.type
_entity_poly.pdbx_seq_one_letter_code
_entity_poly.pdbx_strand_id
1 'polypeptide(L)'
;MIRVSAYSSRELLAVLRGLRNLDRETKKQLRGHLRPMVLQVWQQAVAERASTKLQRVVLADTARAKVSDQNVRLTSAQIGRARSGGLKPSQDWQPVEFGAGRSTRNAKAFGPPNRSGKVVYPAAASVIPRVLAMYVQTFVRAIHEALEGKAS
;
A
#
# COMPACT_ATOMS: atom_id res chain seq x y z
N MET A 1 -1.51 -5.09 8.77
CA MET A 1 -0.39 -4.36 8.14
C MET A 1 0.18 -5.25 7.05
N ILE A 2 0.25 -4.77 5.80
CA ILE A 2 0.75 -5.56 4.68
C ILE A 2 2.11 -5.00 4.27
N ARG A 3 3.15 -5.84 4.36
CA ARG A 3 4.50 -5.49 3.93
C ARG A 3 4.76 -6.17 2.59
N VAL A 4 4.95 -5.35 1.56
CA VAL A 4 5.39 -5.82 0.25
C VAL A 4 6.90 -5.78 0.28
N SER A 5 7.54 -6.93 0.22
CA SER A 5 9.01 -7.02 0.22
C SER A 5 9.48 -7.45 -1.15
N ALA A 6 10.31 -6.63 -1.79
CA ALA A 6 10.88 -6.91 -3.10
C ALA A 6 11.88 -8.09 -3.11
N TYR A 7 12.16 -8.70 -1.95
CA TYR A 7 12.95 -9.93 -1.85
C TYR A 7 12.20 -11.20 -2.27
N SER A 8 10.88 -11.15 -2.47
CA SER A 8 10.07 -12.32 -2.85
C SER A 8 10.03 -12.61 -4.36
N SER A 9 10.65 -11.77 -5.21
CA SER A 9 10.77 -11.99 -6.65
C SER A 9 12.20 -11.76 -7.12
N ARG A 10 12.75 -12.69 -7.91
CA ARG A 10 14.13 -12.64 -8.43
C ARG A 10 14.36 -11.40 -9.30
N GLU A 11 13.35 -10.98 -10.06
CA GLU A 11 13.40 -9.80 -10.91
C GLU A 11 13.43 -8.51 -10.09
N LEU A 12 12.62 -8.44 -9.02
CA LEU A 12 12.66 -7.33 -8.08
C LEU A 12 13.97 -7.26 -7.32
N LEU A 13 14.57 -8.40 -7.00
CA LEU A 13 15.90 -8.49 -6.39
C LEU A 13 16.99 -7.96 -7.33
N ALA A 14 16.90 -8.24 -8.63
CA ALA A 14 17.82 -7.70 -9.63
C ALA A 14 17.67 -6.17 -9.74
N VAL A 15 16.43 -5.66 -9.76
CA VAL A 15 16.14 -4.23 -9.75
C VAL A 15 16.63 -3.55 -8.46
N LEU A 16 16.41 -4.17 -7.30
CA LEU A 16 16.93 -3.69 -6.01
C LEU A 16 18.46 -3.63 -5.97
N ARG A 17 19.13 -4.63 -6.56
CA ARG A 17 20.60 -4.65 -6.66
C ARG A 17 21.10 -3.55 -7.59
N GLY A 18 20.44 -3.31 -8.71
CA GLY A 18 20.78 -2.21 -9.61
C GLY A 18 20.52 -0.82 -8.99
N LEU A 19 19.42 -0.66 -8.26
CA LEU A 19 19.12 0.54 -7.47
C LEU A 19 20.21 0.82 -6.44
N ARG A 20 20.89 -0.21 -5.90
CA ARG A 20 21.95 0.00 -4.91
C ARG A 20 23.07 0.88 -5.44
N ASN A 21 23.37 0.81 -6.74
CA ASN A 21 24.47 1.54 -7.39
C ASN A 21 24.09 2.94 -7.88
N LEU A 22 22.82 3.34 -7.85
CA LEU A 22 22.43 4.72 -8.17
C LEU A 22 22.91 5.70 -7.09
N ASP A 23 23.19 6.93 -7.49
CA ASP A 23 23.53 8.01 -6.59
C ASP A 23 22.33 8.37 -5.68
N ARG A 24 22.64 9.05 -4.57
CA ARG A 24 21.65 9.39 -3.54
C ARG A 24 20.59 10.37 -4.05
N GLU A 25 20.94 11.23 -5.01
CA GLU A 25 20.07 12.28 -5.52
C GLU A 25 19.02 11.70 -6.46
N THR A 26 19.43 10.85 -7.41
CA THR A 26 18.52 10.11 -8.29
C THR A 26 17.55 9.26 -7.48
N LYS A 27 18.03 8.55 -6.44
CA LYS A 27 17.16 7.82 -5.50
C LYS A 27 16.14 8.73 -4.80
N LYS A 28 16.52 9.96 -4.45
CA LYS A 28 15.64 10.93 -3.80
C LYS A 28 14.56 11.44 -4.77
N GLN A 29 14.96 11.82 -5.98
CA GLN A 29 14.03 12.29 -7.03
C GLN A 29 13.03 11.19 -7.40
N LEU A 30 13.53 9.97 -7.63
CA LEU A 30 12.71 8.79 -7.92
C LEU A 30 11.67 8.55 -6.82
N ARG A 31 12.07 8.54 -5.55
CA ARG A 31 11.12 8.40 -4.43
C ARG A 31 10.10 9.53 -4.38
N GLY A 32 10.54 10.76 -4.64
CA GLY A 32 9.68 11.94 -4.68
C GLY A 32 8.56 11.79 -5.71
N HIS A 33 8.90 11.25 -6.88
CA HIS A 33 7.94 11.00 -7.96
C HIS A 33 7.04 9.77 -7.70
N LEU A 34 7.61 8.66 -7.25
CA LEU A 34 6.85 7.41 -7.04
C LEU A 34 5.89 7.49 -5.86
N ARG A 35 6.27 8.18 -4.77
CA ARG A 35 5.45 8.25 -3.56
C ARG A 35 4.01 8.74 -3.80
N PRO A 36 3.76 9.88 -4.47
CA PRO A 36 2.39 10.34 -4.72
C PRO A 36 1.61 9.38 -5.61
N MET A 37 2.24 8.80 -6.64
CA MET A 37 1.58 7.82 -7.53
C MET A 37 1.14 6.57 -6.75
N VAL A 38 2.05 5.98 -5.96
CA VAL A 38 1.71 4.80 -5.12
C VAL A 38 0.63 5.14 -4.11
N LEU A 39 0.70 6.31 -3.49
CA LEU A 39 -0.31 6.74 -2.52
C LEU A 39 -1.69 6.86 -3.17
N GLN A 40 -1.77 7.48 -4.34
CA GLN A 40 -3.01 7.65 -5.07
C GLN A 40 -3.63 6.31 -5.48
N VAL A 41 -2.83 5.43 -6.09
CA VAL A 41 -3.30 4.09 -6.49
C VAL A 41 -3.76 3.27 -5.28
N TRP A 42 -3.03 3.36 -4.16
CA TRP A 42 -3.40 2.69 -2.92
C TRP A 42 -4.73 3.22 -2.36
N GLN A 43 -4.88 4.54 -2.29
CA GLN A 43 -6.10 5.18 -1.78
C GLN A 43 -7.32 4.85 -2.63
N GLN A 44 -7.17 4.90 -3.96
CA GLN A 44 -8.23 4.53 -4.91
C GLN A 44 -8.67 3.07 -4.72
N ALA A 45 -7.73 2.13 -4.69
CA ALA A 45 -8.05 0.71 -4.55
C ALA A 45 -8.74 0.37 -3.22
N VAL A 46 -8.36 1.04 -2.12
CA VAL A 46 -9.02 0.85 -0.82
C VAL A 46 -10.40 1.53 -0.82
N ALA A 47 -10.54 2.70 -1.45
CA ALA A 47 -11.82 3.42 -1.53
C ALA A 47 -12.85 2.69 -2.40
N GLU A 48 -12.45 2.13 -3.53
CA GLU A 48 -13.32 1.34 -4.42
C GLU A 48 -13.90 0.10 -3.73
N ARG A 49 -13.12 -0.52 -2.84
CA ARG A 49 -13.55 -1.72 -2.12
C ARG A 49 -14.30 -1.41 -0.82
N ALA A 50 -14.25 -0.17 -0.34
CA ALA A 50 -14.95 0.25 0.87
C ALA A 50 -16.45 0.46 0.57
N SER A 51 -17.26 -0.57 0.85
CA SER A 51 -18.70 -0.54 0.61
C SER A 51 -19.49 0.17 1.71
N THR A 52 -19.00 0.15 2.94
CA THR A 52 -19.68 0.78 4.09
C THR A 52 -19.02 2.08 4.53
N LYS A 53 -19.82 3.00 5.11
CA LYS A 53 -19.31 4.26 5.70
C LYS A 53 -18.22 4.00 6.74
N LEU A 54 -18.37 2.93 7.52
CA LEU A 54 -17.42 2.55 8.56
C LEU A 54 -16.09 2.10 7.94
N GLN A 55 -16.11 1.25 6.90
CA GLN A 55 -14.91 0.86 6.17
C GLN A 55 -14.22 2.06 5.51
N ARG A 56 -14.99 2.99 4.94
CA ARG A 56 -14.41 4.22 4.35
C ARG A 56 -13.65 5.04 5.38
N VAL A 57 -14.29 5.32 6.52
CA VAL A 57 -13.72 6.18 7.58
C VAL A 57 -12.54 5.52 8.31
N VAL A 58 -12.60 4.20 8.51
CA VAL A 58 -11.60 3.46 9.29
C VAL A 58 -10.44 2.96 8.42
N LEU A 59 -10.71 2.53 7.18
CA LEU A 59 -9.73 1.89 6.31
C LEU A 59 -9.28 2.77 5.14
N ALA A 60 -10.20 3.40 4.42
CA ALA A 60 -9.88 4.19 3.23
C ALA A 60 -9.25 5.56 3.59
N ASP A 61 -9.88 6.33 4.48
CA ASP A 61 -9.39 7.67 4.88
C ASP A 61 -8.01 7.60 5.58
N THR A 62 -7.73 6.46 6.20
CA THR A 62 -6.50 6.18 6.95
C THR A 62 -5.44 5.47 6.10
N ALA A 63 -5.73 5.20 4.82
CA ALA A 63 -4.82 4.56 3.90
C ALA A 63 -3.59 5.46 3.62
N ARG A 64 -2.40 4.92 3.85
CA ARG A 64 -1.12 5.58 3.59
C ARG A 64 -0.16 4.62 2.91
N ALA A 65 0.74 5.18 2.11
CA ALA A 65 1.85 4.45 1.51
C ALA A 65 3.16 5.11 1.91
N LYS A 66 4.14 4.30 2.31
CA LYS A 66 5.53 4.71 2.51
C LYS A 66 6.39 3.98 1.51
N VAL A 67 7.07 4.77 0.68
CA VAL A 67 8.03 4.32 -0.32
C VAL A 67 9.44 4.49 0.24
N SER A 68 10.24 3.43 0.15
CA SER A 68 11.66 3.41 0.50
C SER A 68 12.43 2.72 -0.62
N ASP A 69 13.74 2.95 -0.68
CA ASP A 69 14.65 2.44 -1.71
C ASP A 69 14.56 0.93 -1.89
N GLN A 70 14.17 0.20 -0.83
CA GLN A 70 14.11 -1.25 -0.83
C GLN A 70 12.71 -1.84 -0.65
N ASN A 71 11.74 -1.04 -0.20
CA ASN A 71 10.45 -1.57 0.21
C ASN A 71 9.34 -0.54 0.02
N VAL A 72 8.17 -1.04 -0.39
CA VAL A 72 6.91 -0.28 -0.34
C VAL A 72 6.10 -0.83 0.83
N ARG A 73 5.80 0.05 1.80
CA ARG A 73 4.93 -0.27 2.93
C ARG A 73 3.57 0.36 2.69
N LEU A 74 2.55 -0.48 2.53
CA LEU A 74 1.15 -0.07 2.44
C LEU A 74 0.53 -0.22 3.83
N THR A 75 -0.03 0.86 4.36
CA THR A 75 -0.71 0.88 5.65
C THR A 75 -2.12 1.40 5.50
N SER A 76 -3.00 0.90 6.35
CA SER A 76 -4.36 1.38 6.55
C SER A 76 -4.71 1.17 8.02
N ALA A 77 -5.67 1.94 8.52
CA ALA A 77 -6.18 1.92 9.89
C ALA A 77 -5.18 2.23 11.01
N GLN A 78 -3.89 2.41 10.72
CA GLN A 78 -2.87 2.69 11.73
C GLN A 78 -2.90 4.12 12.27
N ILE A 79 -3.51 5.05 11.54
CA ILE A 79 -3.49 6.48 11.82
C ILE A 79 -4.94 6.97 11.94
N GLY A 80 -5.24 7.70 13.01
CA GLY A 80 -6.54 8.33 13.20
C GLY A 80 -6.86 8.53 14.67
N ARG A 81 -7.56 9.63 14.97
CA ARG A 81 -8.16 9.84 16.30
C ARG A 81 -9.29 8.85 16.54
N ALA A 82 -9.56 8.57 17.82
CA ALA A 82 -10.78 7.88 18.20
C ALA A 82 -12.00 8.59 17.58
N ARG A 83 -12.91 7.83 16.97
CA ARG A 83 -14.13 8.36 16.37
C ARG A 83 -15.23 8.47 17.43
N SER A 84 -16.31 9.20 17.13
CA SER A 84 -17.45 9.25 18.07
C SER A 84 -18.00 7.83 18.24
N GLY A 85 -18.23 7.42 19.49
CA GLY A 85 -18.53 6.02 19.84
C GLY A 85 -17.31 5.16 20.21
N GLY A 86 -16.11 5.74 20.33
CA GLY A 86 -14.93 5.09 20.91
C GLY A 86 -14.11 4.23 19.95
N LEU A 87 -14.58 4.05 18.70
CA LEU A 87 -13.90 3.24 17.71
C LEU A 87 -12.55 3.86 17.32
N LYS A 88 -11.46 3.16 17.66
CA LYS A 88 -10.09 3.55 17.35
C LYS A 88 -9.59 2.74 16.16
N PRO A 89 -9.28 3.38 15.01
CA PRO A 89 -8.81 2.66 13.83
C PRO A 89 -7.61 1.73 14.12
N SER A 90 -6.69 2.11 15.01
CA SER A 90 -5.51 1.30 15.32
C SER A 90 -5.81 0.02 16.09
N GLN A 91 -6.93 -0.03 16.83
CA GLN A 91 -7.31 -1.14 17.71
C GLN A 91 -8.46 -1.96 17.10
N ASP A 92 -9.43 -1.28 16.50
CA ASP A 92 -10.72 -1.87 16.08
C ASP A 92 -10.81 -2.14 14.58
N TRP A 93 -9.70 -2.13 13.85
CA TRP A 93 -9.72 -2.36 12.40
C TRP A 93 -10.08 -3.80 12.00
N GLN A 94 -9.78 -4.78 12.84
CA GLN A 94 -10.00 -6.20 12.52
C GLN A 94 -11.48 -6.53 12.28
N PRO A 95 -12.42 -6.16 13.18
CA PRO A 95 -13.84 -6.33 12.92
C PRO A 95 -14.32 -5.63 11.64
N VAL A 96 -13.70 -4.51 11.27
CA VAL A 96 -14.09 -3.72 10.08
C VAL A 96 -13.62 -4.37 8.78
N GLU A 97 -12.39 -4.88 8.78
CA GLU A 97 -11.77 -5.52 7.62
C GLU A 97 -12.27 -6.95 7.41
N PHE A 98 -12.44 -7.70 8.49
CA PHE A 98 -12.75 -9.13 8.44
C PHE A 98 -14.19 -9.44 8.83
N GLY A 99 -14.98 -8.49 9.31
CA GLY A 99 -16.28 -8.78 9.91
C GLY A 99 -16.16 -9.34 11.33
N ALA A 100 -17.31 -9.52 11.98
CA ALA A 100 -17.37 -10.02 13.35
C ALA A 100 -18.25 -11.27 13.44
N GLY A 101 -17.89 -12.20 14.32
CA GLY A 101 -18.69 -13.40 14.57
C GLY A 101 -20.05 -13.08 15.21
N ARG A 102 -21.01 -14.00 15.13
CA ARG A 102 -22.37 -13.81 15.67
C ARG A 102 -22.41 -13.51 17.17
N SER A 103 -21.36 -13.87 17.93
CA SER A 103 -21.24 -13.59 19.37
C SER A 103 -20.86 -12.13 19.68
N THR A 104 -20.49 -11.31 18.69
CA THR A 104 -20.11 -9.92 18.92
C THR A 104 -21.36 -9.04 19.01
N ARG A 105 -21.44 -8.19 20.04
CA ARG A 105 -22.61 -7.34 20.37
C ARG A 105 -23.11 -6.48 19.19
N ASN A 106 -22.23 -6.15 18.24
CA ASN A 106 -22.52 -5.37 17.03
C ASN A 106 -22.21 -6.13 15.72
N ALA A 107 -22.31 -7.46 15.69
CA ALA A 107 -21.95 -8.28 14.53
C ALA A 107 -22.63 -7.84 13.22
N LYS A 108 -23.87 -7.36 13.29
CA LYS A 108 -24.61 -6.82 12.12
C LYS A 108 -23.94 -5.59 11.50
N ALA A 109 -23.31 -4.72 12.30
CA ALA A 109 -22.66 -3.51 11.80
C ALA A 109 -21.35 -3.80 11.05
N PHE A 110 -20.67 -4.91 11.37
CA PHE A 110 -19.41 -5.33 10.74
C PHE A 110 -19.63 -6.32 9.57
N GLY A 111 -20.82 -6.91 9.50
CA GLY A 111 -21.18 -7.93 8.53
C GLY A 111 -20.50 -9.28 8.79
N PRO A 112 -20.75 -10.28 7.92
CA PRO A 112 -20.28 -11.64 8.14
C PRO A 112 -18.75 -11.72 8.15
N PRO A 113 -18.16 -12.69 8.89
CA PRO A 113 -16.73 -12.90 8.94
C PRO A 113 -16.22 -13.39 7.58
N ASN A 114 -15.18 -12.74 7.07
CA ASN A 114 -14.46 -13.12 5.86
C ASN A 114 -12.97 -13.19 6.17
N ARG A 115 -12.35 -14.37 6.04
CA ARG A 115 -10.92 -14.58 6.33
C ARG A 115 -10.00 -13.95 5.29
N SER A 116 -10.48 -13.69 4.07
CA SER A 116 -9.66 -13.07 3.02
C SER A 116 -9.54 -11.54 3.16
N GLY A 117 -10.25 -10.95 4.13
CA GLY A 117 -10.43 -9.50 4.23
C GLY A 117 -11.37 -8.94 3.16
N LYS A 118 -12.03 -7.83 3.49
CA LYS A 118 -13.03 -7.20 2.61
C LYS A 118 -12.46 -6.06 1.78
N VAL A 119 -11.47 -5.32 2.30
CA VAL A 119 -11.04 -4.06 1.69
C VAL A 119 -9.53 -4.03 1.51
N VAL A 120 -8.77 -4.04 2.60
CA VAL A 120 -7.32 -3.80 2.62
C VAL A 120 -6.55 -4.95 1.98
N TYR A 121 -6.87 -6.19 2.32
CA TYR A 121 -6.20 -7.37 1.77
C TYR A 121 -6.46 -7.57 0.27
N PRO A 122 -7.72 -7.53 -0.21
CA PRO A 122 -7.98 -7.61 -1.64
C PRO A 122 -7.47 -6.38 -2.41
N ALA A 123 -7.48 -5.17 -1.81
CA ALA A 123 -6.86 -3.99 -2.42
C ALA A 123 -5.36 -4.20 -2.60
N ALA A 124 -4.67 -4.71 -1.58
CA ALA A 124 -3.23 -4.95 -1.65
C ALA A 124 -2.89 -5.96 -2.75
N ALA A 125 -3.64 -7.06 -2.84
CA ALA A 125 -3.46 -8.06 -3.90
C ALA A 125 -3.54 -7.45 -5.31
N SER A 126 -4.44 -6.48 -5.53
CA SER A 126 -4.55 -5.78 -6.83
C SER A 126 -3.53 -4.67 -7.07
N VAL A 127 -3.09 -3.98 -6.01
CA VAL A 127 -2.18 -2.82 -6.12
C VAL A 127 -0.73 -3.24 -6.20
N ILE A 128 -0.36 -4.32 -5.50
CA ILE A 128 1.03 -4.80 -5.43
C ILE A 128 1.64 -4.98 -6.83
N PRO A 129 1.04 -5.74 -7.76
CA PRO A 129 1.63 -5.94 -9.09
C PRO A 129 1.80 -4.64 -9.87
N ARG A 130 0.83 -3.72 -9.78
CA ARG A 130 0.86 -2.42 -10.48
C ARG A 130 1.98 -1.53 -9.95
N VAL A 131 2.12 -1.45 -8.64
CA VAL A 131 3.21 -0.70 -8.01
C VAL A 131 4.55 -1.29 -8.42
N LEU A 132 4.69 -2.61 -8.40
CA LEU A 132 5.92 -3.27 -8.83
C LEU A 132 6.26 -2.98 -10.30
N ALA A 133 5.30 -3.11 -11.20
CA ALA A 133 5.49 -2.80 -12.62
C ALA A 133 5.93 -1.35 -12.85
N MET A 134 5.30 -0.40 -12.15
CA MET A 134 5.69 1.01 -12.20
C MET A 134 7.14 1.21 -11.76
N TYR A 135 7.57 0.56 -10.66
CA TYR A 135 8.97 0.61 -10.22
C TYR A 135 9.94 0.09 -11.28
N VAL A 136 9.62 -1.06 -11.90
CA VAL A 136 10.47 -1.66 -12.94
C VAL A 136 10.55 -0.71 -14.15
N GLN A 137 9.43 -0.16 -14.60
CA GLN A 137 9.39 0.75 -15.74
C GLN A 137 10.19 2.03 -15.48
N THR A 138 10.01 2.67 -14.32
CA THR A 138 10.77 3.88 -13.98
C THR A 138 12.26 3.59 -13.82
N PHE A 139 12.62 2.40 -13.32
CA PHE A 139 14.00 1.98 -13.20
C PHE A 139 14.68 1.75 -14.55
N VAL A 140 14.03 1.01 -15.46
CA VAL A 140 14.55 0.77 -16.81
C VAL A 140 14.78 2.11 -17.53
N ARG A 141 13.84 3.05 -17.41
CA ARG A 141 14.00 4.40 -17.95
C ARG A 141 15.21 5.13 -17.34
N ALA A 142 15.38 5.08 -16.02
CA ALA A 142 16.51 5.75 -15.36
C ALA A 142 17.87 5.16 -15.78
N ILE A 143 17.97 3.85 -15.99
CA ILE A 143 19.18 3.22 -16.55
C ILE A 143 19.40 3.68 -17.99
N HIS A 144 18.36 3.68 -18.81
CA HIS A 144 18.45 4.10 -20.21
C HIS A 144 18.98 5.54 -20.33
N GLU A 145 18.38 6.47 -19.60
CA GLU A 145 18.81 7.87 -19.54
C GLU A 145 20.26 8.01 -19.03
N ALA A 146 20.67 7.22 -18.04
CA ALA A 146 22.04 7.24 -17.52
C ALA A 146 23.08 6.63 -18.47
N LEU A 147 22.69 5.68 -19.32
CA LEU A 147 23.54 5.11 -20.36
C LEU A 147 23.65 6.04 -21.57
N GLU A 148 22.53 6.62 -22.02
CA GLU A 148 22.50 7.60 -23.11
C GLU A 148 23.25 8.89 -22.75
N GLY A 149 23.06 9.41 -21.53
CA GLY A 149 23.75 10.60 -21.07
C GLY A 149 25.26 10.41 -20.83
N LYS A 150 25.77 9.17 -20.80
CA LYS A 150 27.21 8.85 -20.77
C LYS A 150 27.81 8.60 -22.15
N ALA A 151 26.98 8.42 -23.18
CA ALA A 151 27.40 8.16 -24.55
C ALA A 151 27.49 9.45 -25.40
N SER A 152 27.24 10.62 -24.79
CA SER A 152 27.26 11.93 -25.44
C SER A 152 28.28 12.88 -24.83
#